data_AF-A0A829H6H6-F1
#
_entry.id   AF-A0A829H6H6-F1
#
_cell.length_a   1.000
_cell.length_b   1.000
_cell.length_c   1.000
_cell.angle_alpha   90.00
_cell.angle_beta   90.00
_cell.angle_gamma   90.00
#
_symmetry.space_group_name_H-M   'P 1'
#
loop_
_entity.id
_entity.type
_entity.pdbx_description
1 polymer ?
#
loop_
_entity_poly.entity_id
_entity_poly.type
_entity_poly.pdbx_seq_one_letter_code
_entity_poly.pdbx_strand_id
1 'polypeptide(L)' 'MPTVNVIGAGLAGSEAAWQIAQAGVDVNLYEMRPVKMTPAHHTSNFAELVCTNSLRANQITN' A
#
# COMPACT_ATOMS: atom_id res chain seq x y z
N MET A 1 13.78 -15.52 12.60
CA MET A 1 12.84 -14.51 13.10
C MET A 1 11.48 -14.77 12.45
N PRO A 2 10.35 -14.45 13.09
CA PRO A 2 9.04 -14.60 12.45
C PRO A 2 8.89 -13.59 11.30
N THR A 3 8.39 -14.06 10.16
CA THR A 3 8.05 -13.23 8.99
C THR A 3 6.69 -12.57 9.21
N VAL A 4 6.56 -11.28 8.90
CA VAL A 4 5.29 -10.55 9.02
C VAL A 4 4.51 -10.66 7.72
N ASN A 5 3.21 -10.94 7.80
CA ASN A 5 2.32 -10.96 6.64
C ASN A 5 1.51 -9.66 6.59
N VAL A 6 1.53 -9.00 5.42
CA VAL A 6 0.70 -7.83 5.14
C VAL A 6 -0.29 -8.20 4.04
N ILE A 7 -1.59 -8.06 4.31
CA ILE A 7 -2.67 -8.42 3.38
C ILE A 7 -3.25 -7.14 2.78
N GLY A 8 -3.12 -7.01 1.46
CA GLY A 8 -3.50 -5.85 0.67
C GLY A 8 -2.34 -4.89 0.45
N ALA A 9 -2.12 -4.47 -0.79
CA ALA A 9 -1.07 -3.53 -1.19
C ALA A 9 -1.66 -2.18 -1.64
N GLY A 10 -2.64 -1.67 -0.88
CA GLY A 10 -3.05 -0.26 -0.94
C GLY A 10 -2.00 0.66 -0.29
N LEU A 11 -2.32 1.94 -0.09
CA LEU A 11 -1.39 2.89 0.54
C LEU A 11 -0.84 2.39 1.89
N ALA A 12 -1.74 1.99 2.80
CA ALA A 12 -1.36 1.54 4.13
C ALA A 12 -0.54 0.23 4.12
N GLY A 13 -0.93 -0.75 3.30
CA GLY A 13 -0.21 -2.02 3.22
C GLY A 13 1.17 -1.90 2.58
N SER A 14 1.29 -1.03 1.57
CA SER A 14 2.58 -0.75 0.93
C SER A 14 3.54 -0.06 1.91
N GLU A 15 3.06 0.93 2.64
CA GLU A 15 3.85 1.63 3.68
C GLU A 15 4.23 0.68 4.82
N ALA A 16 3.29 -0.14 5.31
CA ALA A 16 3.58 -1.12 6.35
C ALA A 16 4.67 -2.11 5.92
N ALA A 17 4.57 -2.65 4.70
CA ALA A 17 5.57 -3.56 4.17
C ALA A 17 6.94 -2.89 4.05
N TRP A 18 6.99 -1.63 3.60
CA TRP A 18 8.22 -0.86 3.52
C TRP A 18 8.86 -0.61 4.88
N GLN A 19 8.08 -0.20 5.89
CA GLN A 19 8.56 0.03 7.25
C GLN A 19 9.09 -1.25 7.90
N ILE A 20 8.40 -2.38 7.73
CA ILE A 20 8.83 -3.69 8.24
C ILE A 20 10.16 -4.11 7.61
N ALA A 21 10.27 -3.99 6.27
CA ALA A 21 11.50 -4.31 5.56
C ALA A 21 12.65 -3.39 5.95
N GLN A 22 12.40 -2.09 6.14
CA GLN A 22 13.40 -1.12 6.59
C GLN A 22 13.91 -1.43 8.00
N ALA A 23 13.05 -1.98 8.87
CA ALA A 23 13.44 -2.45 10.20
C ALA A 23 14.24 -3.77 10.20
N GLY A 24 14.54 -4.33 9.02
CA GLY A 24 15.30 -5.59 8.88
C GLY A 24 14.49 -6.84 9.20
N VAL A 25 13.16 -6.76 9.13
CA VAL A 25 12.24 -7.88 9.37
C VAL A 25 11.71 -8.39 8.03
N ASP A 26 11.72 -9.70 7.84
CA ASP A 26 11.15 -10.32 6.64
C ASP A 26 9.64 -10.06 6.55
N VAL A 27 9.18 -9.70 5.35
CA VAL A 27 7.77 -9.39 5.09
C VAL A 27 7.26 -10.13 3.85
N ASN A 28 6.08 -10.73 3.97
CA ASN A 28 5.30 -11.21 2.85
C ASN A 28 4.16 -10.22 2.57
N LEU A 29 4.18 -9.56 1.43
CA LEU A 29 3.11 -8.67 0.98
C LEU A 29 2.22 -9.41 -0.02
N TYR A 30 0.93 -9.54 0.32
CA TYR A 30 -0.06 -10.22 -0.51
C TYR A 30 -1.01 -9.19 -1.13
N GLU A 31 -1.19 -9.29 -2.44
CA GLU A 31 -2.15 -8.48 -3.20
C GLU A 31 -2.92 -9.38 -4.15
N MET A 32 -4.24 -9.19 -4.23
CA MET A 32 -5.09 -9.98 -5.11
C MET A 32 -4.93 -9.57 -6.58
N ARG A 33 -4.54 -8.32 -6.83
CA ARG A 33 -4.25 -7.78 -8.16
C ARG A 33 -2.89 -8.29 -8.66
N PRO A 34 -2.73 -8.55 -9.98
CA PRO A 34 -3.72 -8.36 -11.05
C PRO A 34 -4.71 -9.51 -11.25
N VAL A 35 -4.57 -10.63 -10.52
CA VAL A 35 -5.40 -11.83 -10.73
C VAL A 35 -6.88 -11.54 -10.48
N LYS A 36 -7.19 -10.75 -9.45
CA LYS A 36 -8.54 -10.28 -9.14
C LYS A 36 -8.54 -8.75 -9.01
N MET A 37 -9.14 -8.10 -10.01
CA MET A 37 -9.34 -6.65 -10.04
C MET A 37 -10.69 -6.27 -9.41
N THR A 38 -10.83 -5.01 -8.99
CA THR A 38 -12.13 -4.39 -8.73
C THR A 38 -12.35 -3.25 -9.71
N PRO A 39 -13.60 -2.77 -9.93
CA PRO A 39 -13.88 -1.67 -10.84
C PRO A 39 -13.16 -0.35 -10.52
N ALA A 40 -12.67 -0.19 -9.29
CA ALA A 40 -11.95 1.01 -8.87
C ALA A 40 -10.45 0.98 -9.29
N HIS A 41 -9.86 -0.22 -9.44
CA HIS A 41 -8.43 -0.36 -9.75
C HIS A 41 -8.22 -0.50 -11.25
N HIS A 42 -7.25 0.24 -11.76
CA HIS A 42 -6.88 0.30 -13.18
C HIS A 42 -5.52 -0.35 -13.45
N THR A 43 -4.73 -0.65 -12.41
CA THR A 43 -3.37 -1.17 -12.55
C THR A 43 -3.10 -2.35 -11.62
N SER A 44 -2.02 -3.07 -11.92
CA SER A 44 -1.44 -4.08 -11.02
C SER A 44 -0.52 -3.48 -9.96
N ASN A 45 -0.39 -2.15 -9.91
CA ASN A 45 0.60 -1.49 -9.08
C ASN A 45 0.12 -1.41 -7.63
N PHE A 46 1.07 -1.50 -6.72
CA PHE A 46 0.84 -1.23 -5.30
C PHE A 46 0.60 0.27 -5.09
N ALA A 47 -0.09 0.61 -4.01
CA ALA A 47 -0.41 1.98 -3.63
C ALA A 47 -1.15 2.81 -4.71
N GLU A 48 -1.90 2.15 -5.61
CA GLU A 48 -2.70 2.84 -6.61
C GLU A 48 -3.72 3.80 -5.98
N LEU A 49 -3.76 5.04 -6.46
CA LEU A 49 -4.80 6.02 -6.13
C LEU A 49 -6.00 5.82 -7.07
N VAL A 50 -7.13 5.40 -6.53
CA VAL A 50 -8.31 4.98 -7.31
C VAL A 50 -9.45 6.01 -7.36
N CYS A 51 -9.30 7.15 -6.67
CA CYS A 51 -10.32 8.18 -6.60
C CYS A 51 -9.72 9.56 -6.86
N THR A 52 -9.17 10.20 -5.83
CA THR A 52 -8.45 11.47 -5.96
C THR A 52 -6.95 11.25 -5.96
N ASN A 53 -6.24 12.08 -6.71
CA ASN A 53 -4.78 12.20 -6.66
C ASN A 53 -4.30 13.21 -5.60
N SER A 54 -5.22 13.81 -4.83
CA SER A 54 -4.88 14.71 -3.73
C SER A 54 -4.62 13.94 -2.44
N LEU A 55 -3.45 14.17 -1.83
CA LEU A 55 -3.12 13.68 -0.48
C LEU A 55 -3.52 14.67 0.63
N ARG A 56 -4.36 15.66 0.28
CA ARG A 56 -4.63 16.91 1.04
C ARG A 56 -3.40 17.81 1.18
N ALA A 57 -3.63 19.11 1.22
CA ALA A 57 -2.57 20.11 1.39
C ALA A 57 -2.16 20.20 2.87
N ASN A 58 -0.86 20.39 3.14
CA ASN A 58 -0.32 20.60 4.48
C ASN A 58 -0.32 22.10 4.89
N GLN A 59 -1.37 22.84 4.54
CA GLN A 59 -1.44 24.26 4.87
C GLN A 59 -1.70 24.45 6.36
N ILE A 60 -0.75 25.07 7.05
CA ILE A 60 -0.95 25.65 8.38
C ILE A 60 -1.47 27.06 8.14
N THR A 61 -2.78 27.22 7.96
CA THR A 61 -3.40 28.57 7.92
C THR A 61 -3.52 29.08 9.35
N ASN A 62 -2.98 30.29 9.59
CA ASN A 62 -3.13 31.06 10.84
C ASN A 62 -4.58 31.49 11.08
#